data_AF-A0A6N8EGR3-F1
#
_entry.id   AF-A0A6N8EGR3-F1
#
_cell.length_a   1.000
_cell.length_b   1.000
_cell.length_c   1.000
_cell.angle_alpha   90.00
_cell.angle_beta   90.00
_cell.angle_gamma   90.00
#
_symmetry.space_group_name_H-M   'P 1'
#
loop_
_entity.id
_entity.type
_entity.pdbx_description
1 polymer ?
#
loop_
_entity_poly.entity_id
_entity_poly.type
_entity_poly.pdbx_seq_one_letter_code
_entity_poly.pdbx_strand_id
1 'polypeptide(L)'
;MTDDTNKPQPRASFGDDGFTVNSGYITLYAFDPYTSVYKGSWEGWVQIYSTEPAGSTRFAPPTANDGQVAVFDNVNKKWNVLESHIGQTVWRKADANAFQISKPGPLPADVVTVAPPALYGHWDDSTQQWVVDKAAVANALKQQALSVLSVARMQIYNNYGIFNEDTPDDCVAYIRALTAIAKGKDTTSTALPEAPADLNPS
;
A
#
# COMPACT_ATOMS: atom_id res chain seq x y z
N MET A 1 36.78 23.35 -42.05
CA MET A 1 35.60 22.83 -41.35
C MET A 1 35.46 23.67 -40.11
N THR A 2 34.50 24.61 -40.09
CA THR A 2 34.19 25.36 -38.88
C THR A 2 33.52 24.40 -37.91
N ASP A 3 34.08 24.31 -36.71
CA ASP A 3 33.51 23.59 -35.58
C ASP A 3 32.13 24.18 -35.26
N ASP A 4 31.08 23.49 -35.70
CA ASP A 4 29.67 23.92 -35.59
C ASP A 4 29.11 23.66 -34.17
N THR A 5 29.95 23.22 -33.23
CA THR A 5 29.55 22.92 -31.84
C THR A 5 29.21 24.15 -31.01
N ASN A 6 29.50 25.37 -31.51
CA ASN A 6 29.26 26.62 -30.81
C ASN A 6 28.08 27.44 -31.36
N LYS A 7 27.29 26.88 -32.29
CA LYS A 7 26.08 27.52 -32.79
C LYS A 7 24.93 27.27 -31.80
N PRO A 8 24.21 28.31 -31.35
CA PRO A 8 23.07 28.12 -30.46
C PRO A 8 22.03 27.21 -31.13
N GLN A 9 21.59 26.18 -30.41
CA GLN A 9 20.60 25.25 -30.91
C GLN A 9 19.28 25.99 -31.20
N PRO A 10 18.57 25.66 -32.29
CA PRO A 10 17.30 26.29 -32.60
C PRO A 10 16.28 25.95 -31.51
N ARG A 11 15.48 26.93 -31.08
CA ARG A 11 14.43 26.77 -30.06
C ARG A 11 13.07 26.71 -30.71
N ALA A 12 12.24 25.73 -30.36
CA ALA A 12 10.86 25.68 -30.83
C ALA A 12 10.03 26.79 -30.16
N SER A 13 9.04 27.32 -30.88
CA SER A 13 8.02 28.21 -30.33
C SER A 13 6.63 27.79 -30.77
N PHE A 14 5.61 28.13 -29.98
CA PHE A 14 4.22 27.72 -30.18
C PHE A 14 3.35 28.92 -30.51
N GLY A 15 2.42 28.75 -31.45
CA GLY A 15 1.35 29.71 -31.72
C GLY A 15 0.21 29.60 -30.70
N ASP A 16 -0.72 30.55 -30.78
CA ASP A 16 -1.91 30.59 -29.91
C ASP A 16 -2.87 29.41 -30.17
N ASP A 17 -2.76 28.79 -31.34
CA ASP A 17 -3.49 27.59 -31.74
C ASP A 17 -2.94 26.29 -31.10
N GLY A 18 -1.82 26.37 -30.38
CA GLY A 18 -1.19 25.24 -29.71
C GLY A 18 -0.27 24.41 -30.61
N PHE A 19 -0.02 24.83 -31.85
CA PHE A 19 0.94 24.20 -32.75
C PHE A 19 2.28 24.93 -32.75
N THR A 20 3.36 24.20 -32.97
CA THR A 20 4.69 24.80 -33.13
C THR A 20 4.79 25.61 -34.44
N VAL A 21 5.29 26.85 -34.37
CA VAL A 21 5.51 27.72 -35.54
C VAL A 21 6.90 27.55 -36.16
N ASN A 22 7.82 26.88 -35.46
CA ASN A 22 9.13 26.49 -35.98
C ASN A 22 9.66 25.24 -35.27
N SER A 23 10.49 24.46 -35.96
CA SER A 23 11.17 23.31 -35.35
C SER A 23 12.31 23.77 -34.43
N GLY A 24 12.58 22.99 -33.38
CA GLY A 24 13.70 23.23 -32.47
C GLY A 24 13.61 22.42 -31.18
N TYR A 25 14.58 22.65 -30.29
CA TYR A 25 14.55 22.11 -28.93
C TYR A 25 13.66 22.95 -28.02
N ILE A 26 12.97 22.29 -27.10
CA ILE A 26 12.25 22.91 -25.99
C ILE A 26 12.36 22.02 -24.75
N THR A 27 12.30 22.64 -23.57
CA THR A 27 12.16 21.91 -22.32
C THR A 27 10.72 21.46 -22.16
N LEU A 28 10.51 20.16 -22.05
CA LEU A 28 9.23 19.53 -21.78
C LEU A 28 9.21 18.99 -20.35
N TYR A 29 8.03 19.03 -19.74
CA TYR A 29 7.78 18.57 -18.38
C TYR A 29 6.82 17.40 -18.43
N ALA A 30 7.26 16.24 -17.94
CA ALA A 30 6.49 15.00 -17.94
C ALA A 30 5.54 14.99 -16.75
N PHE A 31 4.37 14.43 -16.95
CA PHE A 31 3.47 14.05 -15.87
C PHE A 31 3.00 12.61 -16.06
N ASP A 32 2.71 11.96 -14.94
CA ASP A 32 2.18 10.60 -14.92
C ASP A 32 0.77 10.55 -15.54
N PRO A 33 0.46 9.59 -16.43
CA PRO A 33 -0.82 9.58 -17.15
C PRO A 33 -2.04 9.28 -16.28
N TYR A 34 -1.87 8.75 -15.05
CA TYR A 34 -2.98 8.37 -14.17
C TYR A 34 -3.18 9.36 -13.02
N THR A 35 -2.09 9.92 -12.50
CA THR A 35 -2.10 10.83 -11.35
C THR A 35 -1.85 12.28 -11.74
N SER A 36 -1.41 12.53 -12.98
CA SER A 36 -0.95 13.83 -13.49
C SER A 36 0.18 14.46 -12.69
N VAL A 37 0.84 13.69 -11.81
CA VAL A 37 1.96 14.14 -10.98
C VAL A 37 3.17 14.38 -11.86
N TYR A 38 3.86 15.51 -11.64
CA TYR A 38 5.13 15.82 -12.30
C TYR A 38 6.18 14.71 -12.10
N LYS A 39 6.87 14.32 -13.18
CA LYS A 39 7.86 13.22 -13.19
C LYS A 39 9.27 13.64 -13.53
N GLY A 40 9.47 14.89 -13.97
CA GLY A 40 10.77 15.38 -14.42
C GLY A 40 10.67 16.16 -15.73
N SER A 41 11.78 16.74 -16.14
CA SER A 41 11.88 17.50 -17.39
C SER A 41 13.00 16.97 -18.28
N TRP A 42 12.88 17.21 -19.58
CA TRP A 42 13.92 16.91 -20.55
C TRP A 42 13.92 17.94 -21.68
N GLU A 43 15.04 18.07 -22.38
CA GLU A 43 15.12 18.77 -23.66
C GLU A 43 14.66 17.83 -24.77
N GLY A 44 13.60 18.21 -25.49
CA GLY A 44 13.06 17.45 -26.62
C GLY A 44 13.09 18.28 -27.89
N TRP A 45 13.41 17.64 -29.02
CA TRP A 45 13.20 18.23 -30.34
C TRP A 45 11.73 18.11 -30.73
N VAL A 46 11.12 19.21 -31.19
CA VAL A 46 9.75 19.25 -31.70
C VAL A 46 9.78 19.79 -33.12
N GLN A 47 9.07 19.12 -34.03
CA GLN A 47 8.92 19.57 -35.42
C GLN A 47 7.93 20.74 -35.50
N ILE A 48 8.05 21.59 -36.51
CA ILE A 48 7.04 22.58 -36.90
C ILE A 48 5.68 21.89 -37.15
N TYR A 49 4.58 22.60 -36.87
CA TYR A 49 3.20 22.12 -36.99
C TYR A 49 2.89 20.84 -36.17
N SER A 50 3.62 20.63 -35.08
CA SER A 50 3.36 19.58 -34.10
C SER A 50 2.83 20.15 -32.79
N THR A 51 2.27 19.29 -31.96
CA THR A 51 1.88 19.59 -30.57
C THR A 51 2.91 19.02 -29.60
N GLU A 52 2.73 19.29 -28.31
CA GLU A 52 3.49 18.57 -27.29
C GLU A 52 3.22 17.06 -27.34
N PRO A 53 4.23 16.22 -27.06
CA PRO A 53 4.04 14.79 -26.83
C PRO A 53 3.00 14.52 -25.74
N ALA A 54 2.25 13.42 -25.87
CA ALA A 54 1.31 12.99 -24.84
C ALA A 54 2.01 12.76 -23.49
N GLY A 55 1.36 13.16 -22.40
CA GLY A 55 1.95 13.08 -21.06
C GLY A 55 3.01 14.16 -20.78
N SER A 56 3.06 15.22 -21.60
CA SER A 56 4.01 16.31 -21.44
C SER A 56 3.39 17.68 -21.64
N THR A 57 4.08 18.71 -21.14
CA THR A 57 3.72 20.11 -21.36
C THR A 57 4.97 20.98 -21.48
N ARG A 58 4.85 22.10 -22.19
CA ARG A 58 5.87 23.16 -22.24
C ARG A 58 5.85 24.09 -21.02
N PHE A 59 4.79 24.05 -20.22
CA PHE A 59 4.66 24.89 -19.04
C PHE A 59 5.46 24.31 -17.88
N ALA A 60 6.32 25.11 -17.26
CA ALA A 60 7.10 24.66 -16.12
C ALA A 60 6.20 24.43 -14.89
N PRO A 61 6.42 23.35 -14.13
CA PRO A 61 5.74 23.13 -12.86
C PRO A 61 6.21 24.17 -11.83
N PRO A 62 5.33 24.57 -10.90
CA PRO A 62 5.73 25.35 -9.73
C PRO A 62 6.61 24.52 -8.80
N THR A 63 7.37 25.19 -7.94
CA THR A 63 8.06 24.54 -6.83
C THR A 63 7.03 23.99 -5.83
N ALA A 64 7.16 22.71 -5.48
CA ALA A 64 6.38 22.07 -4.42
C ALA A 64 7.26 21.94 -3.16
N ASN A 65 6.69 22.21 -1.98
CA ASN A 65 7.38 22.00 -0.71
C ASN A 65 7.23 20.55 -0.24
N ASP A 66 7.85 20.22 0.90
CA ASP A 66 7.67 18.92 1.55
C ASP A 66 6.18 18.64 1.81
N GLY A 67 5.75 17.42 1.49
CA GLY A 67 4.34 17.02 1.58
C GLY A 67 3.45 17.60 0.49
N GLN A 68 4.01 18.22 -0.55
CA GLN A 68 3.27 18.72 -1.71
C GLN A 68 3.78 18.13 -3.02
N VAL A 69 2.94 18.20 -4.06
CA VAL A 69 3.31 17.75 -5.40
C VAL A 69 2.62 18.61 -6.47
N ALA A 70 3.33 18.85 -7.58
CA ALA A 70 2.77 19.51 -8.75
C ALA A 70 1.96 18.51 -9.59
N VAL A 71 0.71 18.87 -9.88
CA VAL A 71 -0.25 18.06 -10.64
C VAL A 71 -0.75 18.85 -11.85
N PHE A 72 -0.64 18.26 -13.03
CA PHE A 72 -1.04 18.92 -14.27
C PHE A 72 -2.54 18.80 -14.54
N ASP A 73 -3.21 19.93 -14.73
CA ASP A 73 -4.58 20.02 -15.19
C ASP A 73 -4.59 20.08 -16.72
N ASN A 74 -4.91 18.95 -17.34
CA ASN A 74 -4.90 18.84 -18.80
C ASN A 74 -6.05 19.61 -19.48
N VAL A 75 -7.10 19.99 -18.75
CA VAL A 75 -8.24 20.76 -19.26
C VAL A 75 -7.86 22.24 -19.31
N ASN A 76 -7.35 22.77 -18.21
CA ASN A 76 -6.98 24.19 -18.09
C ASN A 76 -5.53 24.48 -18.51
N LYS A 77 -4.78 23.44 -18.90
CA LYS A 77 -3.37 23.51 -19.32
C LYS A 77 -2.47 24.25 -18.32
N LYS A 78 -2.65 23.95 -17.02
CA LYS A 78 -1.91 24.59 -15.92
C LYS A 78 -1.50 23.59 -14.86
N TRP A 79 -0.48 23.93 -14.09
CA TRP A 79 -0.08 23.18 -12.91
C TRP A 79 -0.82 23.66 -11.67
N ASN A 80 -1.18 22.72 -10.79
CA ASN A 80 -1.64 22.98 -9.44
C ASN A 80 -0.68 22.34 -8.44
N VAL A 81 -0.60 22.89 -7.23
CA VAL A 81 0.13 22.26 -6.12
C VAL A 81 -0.90 21.64 -5.18
N LEU A 82 -0.80 20.33 -4.99
CA LEU A 82 -1.66 19.58 -4.07
C LEU A 82 -0.84 19.01 -2.92
N GLU A 83 -1.50 18.72 -1.80
CA GLU A 83 -0.95 17.87 -0.75
C GLU A 83 -0.59 16.49 -1.33
N SER A 84 0.47 15.87 -0.82
CA SER A 84 0.97 14.59 -1.30
C SER A 84 1.24 13.66 -0.13
N HIS A 85 0.47 12.59 -0.09
CA HIS A 85 0.72 11.41 0.74
C HIS A 85 1.11 10.20 -0.10
N ILE A 86 1.44 10.38 -1.38
CA ILE A 86 1.67 9.25 -2.30
C ILE A 86 2.78 8.34 -1.76
N GLY A 87 2.50 7.04 -1.70
CA GLY A 87 3.40 6.03 -1.13
C GLY A 87 3.33 5.91 0.39
N GLN A 88 2.67 6.84 1.11
CA GLN A 88 2.44 6.74 2.54
C GLN A 88 1.45 5.60 2.83
N THR A 89 1.81 4.73 3.77
CA THR A 89 0.91 3.71 4.32
C THR A 89 -0.08 4.35 5.28
N VAL A 90 -1.35 4.08 5.08
CA VAL A 90 -2.46 4.50 5.93
C VAL A 90 -3.35 3.30 6.26
N TRP A 91 -4.15 3.44 7.30
CA TRP A 91 -5.04 2.38 7.79
C TRP A 91 -6.49 2.86 7.75
N ARG A 92 -7.39 2.03 7.22
CA ARG A 92 -8.83 2.32 7.27
C ARG A 92 -9.33 2.25 8.70
N LYS A 93 -10.09 3.28 9.10
CA LYS A 93 -10.71 3.40 10.42
C LYS A 93 -11.65 2.24 10.74
N ALA A 94 -12.32 1.66 9.74
CA ALA A 94 -13.34 0.65 9.96
C ALA A 94 -12.79 -0.73 10.36
N ASP A 95 -11.64 -1.12 9.81
CA ASP A 95 -11.18 -2.52 9.84
C ASP A 95 -9.66 -2.67 10.05
N ALA A 96 -8.94 -1.56 10.29
CA ALA A 96 -7.49 -1.57 10.45
C ALA A 96 -6.72 -2.07 9.21
N ASN A 97 -7.34 -2.15 8.03
CA ASN A 97 -6.65 -2.58 6.81
C ASN A 97 -5.71 -1.49 6.30
N ALA A 98 -4.46 -1.89 6.05
CA ALA A 98 -3.43 -1.00 5.53
C ALA A 98 -3.48 -0.91 4.00
N PHE A 99 -3.20 0.28 3.45
CA PHE A 99 -2.93 0.47 2.03
C PHE A 99 -2.06 1.71 1.81
N GLN A 100 -1.45 1.82 0.63
CA GLN A 100 -0.67 3.00 0.26
C GLN A 100 -1.54 3.99 -0.52
N ILE A 101 -1.40 5.28 -0.22
CA ILE A 101 -2.01 6.33 -1.02
C ILE A 101 -1.35 6.35 -2.40
N SER A 102 -2.17 6.35 -3.44
CA SER A 102 -1.72 6.32 -4.85
C SER A 102 -2.05 7.60 -5.62
N LYS A 103 -2.82 8.52 -5.02
CA LYS A 103 -3.27 9.76 -5.66
C LYS A 103 -2.85 10.97 -4.84
N PRO A 104 -2.53 12.10 -5.49
CA PRO A 104 -2.31 13.37 -4.81
C PRO A 104 -3.62 13.90 -4.21
N GLY A 105 -3.50 14.75 -3.20
CA GLY A 105 -4.61 15.34 -2.45
C GLY A 105 -4.57 14.98 -0.96
N PRO A 106 -5.54 15.48 -0.19
CA PRO A 106 -5.64 15.20 1.23
C PRO A 106 -5.93 13.72 1.49
N LEU A 107 -5.57 13.25 2.68
CA LEU A 107 -5.95 11.90 3.10
C LEU A 107 -7.47 11.71 3.08
N PRO A 108 -7.95 10.53 2.66
CA PRO A 108 -9.35 10.16 2.82
C PRO A 108 -9.81 10.30 4.29
N ALA A 109 -11.05 10.75 4.51
CA ALA A 109 -11.57 10.97 5.87
C ALA A 109 -11.72 9.69 6.69
N ASP A 110 -11.79 8.54 6.02
CA ASP A 110 -11.96 7.20 6.59
C ASP A 110 -10.62 6.51 6.91
N VAL A 111 -9.50 7.22 6.83
CA VAL A 111 -8.17 6.67 7.17
C VAL A 111 -7.48 7.42 8.28
N VAL A 112 -6.47 6.77 8.87
CA VAL A 112 -5.51 7.36 9.81
C VAL A 112 -4.09 6.92 9.46
N THR A 113 -3.12 7.69 9.90
CA THR A 113 -1.68 7.41 9.74
C THR A 113 -1.06 6.67 10.92
N VAL A 114 -1.84 6.46 11.99
CA VAL A 114 -1.41 5.73 13.17
C VAL A 114 -1.70 4.25 12.97
N ALA A 115 -0.66 3.41 13.03
CA ALA A 115 -0.82 1.97 12.90
C ALA A 115 -1.68 1.39 14.04
N PRO A 116 -2.59 0.44 13.74
CA PRO A 116 -3.38 -0.26 14.75
C PRO A 116 -2.47 -1.16 15.59
N PRO A 117 -2.69 -1.26 16.91
CA PRO A 117 -1.90 -2.11 17.79
C PRO A 117 -2.15 -3.61 17.56
N ALA A 118 -3.30 -3.97 16.97
CA ALA A 118 -3.69 -5.34 16.66
C ALA A 118 -4.64 -5.37 15.44
N LEU A 119 -4.73 -6.54 14.81
CA LEU A 119 -5.79 -6.85 13.85
C LEU A 119 -7.16 -6.73 14.55
N TYR A 120 -8.20 -6.38 13.79
CA TYR A 120 -9.59 -6.20 14.28
C TYR A 120 -9.80 -4.96 15.17
N GLY A 121 -8.96 -3.94 14.99
CA GLY A 121 -9.22 -2.61 15.54
C GLY A 121 -10.17 -1.81 14.66
N HIS A 122 -11.06 -1.03 15.28
CA HIS A 122 -11.68 0.13 14.64
C HIS A 122 -11.17 1.41 15.30
N TRP A 123 -11.12 2.49 14.54
CA TRP A 123 -10.72 3.79 15.04
C TRP A 123 -11.90 4.47 15.71
N ASP A 124 -11.69 4.97 16.92
CA ASP A 124 -12.63 5.82 17.63
C ASP A 124 -12.26 7.29 17.42
N ASP A 125 -13.03 7.98 16.60
CA ASP A 125 -12.81 9.41 16.30
C ASP A 125 -12.98 10.31 17.54
N SER A 126 -13.69 9.86 18.59
CA SER A 126 -13.87 10.65 19.82
C SER A 126 -12.66 10.63 20.73
N THR A 127 -11.97 9.49 20.82
CA THR A 127 -10.76 9.32 21.64
C THR A 127 -9.47 9.45 20.83
N GLN A 128 -9.57 9.47 19.50
CA GLN A 128 -8.45 9.42 18.56
C GLN A 128 -7.53 8.21 18.83
N GLN A 129 -8.14 7.07 19.13
CA GLN A 129 -7.43 5.84 19.47
C GLN A 129 -8.06 4.64 18.78
N TRP A 130 -7.25 3.60 18.60
CA TRP A 130 -7.73 2.30 18.15
C TRP A 130 -8.44 1.56 19.27
N VAL A 131 -9.64 1.10 19.00
CA VAL A 131 -10.42 0.21 19.87
C VAL A 131 -10.40 -1.19 19.27
N VAL A 132 -9.85 -2.14 20.01
CA VAL A 132 -9.78 -3.55 19.58
C VAL A 132 -11.13 -4.22 19.83
N ASP A 133 -11.69 -4.84 18.79
CA ASP A 133 -12.84 -5.72 18.96
C ASP A 133 -12.39 -7.05 19.58
N LYS A 134 -12.50 -7.12 20.91
CA LYS A 134 -12.16 -8.32 21.69
C LYS A 134 -12.95 -9.56 21.26
N ALA A 135 -14.20 -9.38 20.78
CA ALA A 135 -15.01 -10.49 20.32
C ALA A 135 -14.51 -11.02 18.97
N ALA A 136 -14.11 -10.13 18.06
CA ALA A 136 -13.48 -10.50 16.79
C ALA A 136 -12.15 -11.22 17.01
N VAL A 137 -11.28 -10.73 17.92
CA VAL A 137 -10.02 -11.39 18.30
C VAL A 137 -10.29 -12.80 18.85
N ALA A 138 -11.23 -12.93 19.79
CA ALA A 138 -11.58 -14.23 20.36
C ALA A 138 -12.15 -15.20 19.31
N ASN A 139 -12.94 -14.70 18.35
CA ASN A 139 -13.48 -15.51 17.26
C ASN A 139 -12.39 -15.95 16.28
N ALA A 140 -11.43 -15.09 15.95
CA ALA A 140 -10.29 -15.44 15.11
C ALA A 140 -9.45 -16.56 15.78
N LEU A 141 -9.17 -16.42 17.08
CA LEU A 141 -8.42 -17.44 17.83
C LEU A 141 -9.18 -18.78 17.89
N LYS A 142 -10.51 -18.77 18.03
CA LYS A 142 -11.35 -19.99 17.94
C LYS A 142 -11.20 -20.69 16.58
N GLN A 143 -11.24 -19.93 15.49
CA GLN A 143 -11.11 -20.48 14.14
C GLN A 143 -9.70 -21.06 13.92
N GLN A 144 -8.67 -20.37 14.40
CA GLN A 144 -7.29 -20.87 14.37
C GLN A 144 -7.13 -22.16 15.19
N ALA A 145 -7.74 -22.22 16.38
CA ALA A 145 -7.71 -23.42 17.20
C ALA A 145 -8.45 -24.58 16.54
N LEU A 146 -9.55 -24.35 15.83
CA LEU A 146 -10.27 -25.38 15.08
C LEU A 146 -9.42 -25.97 13.95
N SER A 147 -8.75 -25.12 13.16
CA SER A 147 -7.89 -25.60 12.07
C SER A 147 -6.71 -26.40 12.60
N VAL A 148 -6.01 -25.89 13.62
CA VAL A 148 -4.86 -26.58 14.23
C VAL A 148 -5.27 -27.86 14.95
N LEU A 149 -6.41 -27.86 15.66
CA LEU A 149 -6.94 -29.06 16.32
C LEU A 149 -7.21 -30.19 15.34
N SER A 150 -7.67 -29.88 14.13
CA SER A 150 -7.91 -30.90 13.10
C SER A 150 -6.60 -31.56 12.63
N VAL A 151 -5.55 -30.76 12.43
CA VAL A 151 -4.22 -31.22 12.02
C VAL A 151 -3.55 -32.02 13.14
N ALA A 152 -3.53 -31.49 14.36
CA ALA A 152 -2.89 -32.11 15.51
C ALA A 152 -3.50 -33.49 15.83
N ARG A 153 -4.83 -33.64 15.74
CA ARG A 153 -5.49 -34.95 15.93
C ARG A 153 -5.05 -35.98 14.90
N MET A 154 -4.88 -35.57 13.65
CA MET A 154 -4.43 -36.45 12.57
C MET A 154 -2.97 -36.87 12.76
N GLN A 155 -2.09 -35.93 13.12
CA GLN A 155 -0.69 -36.23 13.42
C GLN A 155 -0.53 -37.15 14.62
N ILE A 156 -1.23 -36.91 15.74
CA ILE A 156 -1.19 -37.78 16.93
C ILE A 156 -1.63 -39.21 16.58
N TYR A 157 -2.70 -39.34 15.78
CA TYR A 157 -3.14 -40.66 15.33
C TYR A 157 -2.07 -41.37 14.49
N ASN A 158 -1.42 -40.65 13.56
CA ASN A 158 -0.38 -41.21 12.71
C ASN A 158 0.93 -41.51 13.46
N ASN A 159 1.26 -40.76 14.51
CA ASN A 159 2.49 -40.94 15.26
C ASN A 159 2.37 -41.99 16.35
N TYR A 160 1.19 -42.15 16.97
CA TYR A 160 1.00 -43.05 18.11
C TYR A 160 -0.14 -44.05 17.89
N GLY A 161 -1.29 -43.57 17.41
CA GLY A 161 -2.51 -44.37 17.27
C GLY A 161 -2.38 -45.57 16.34
N ILE A 162 -1.74 -45.39 15.17
CA ILE A 162 -1.53 -46.49 14.21
C ILE A 162 -0.52 -47.53 14.69
N PHE A 163 0.41 -47.13 15.57
CA PHE A 163 1.44 -48.00 16.14
C PHE A 163 1.00 -48.64 17.47
N ASN A 164 -0.21 -48.33 17.94
CA ASN A 164 -0.73 -48.75 19.24
C ASN A 164 0.21 -48.34 20.40
N GLU A 165 0.76 -47.13 20.28
CA GLU A 165 1.58 -46.50 21.31
C GLU A 165 0.74 -45.55 22.17
N ASP A 166 1.15 -45.36 23.42
CA ASP A 166 0.53 -44.40 24.32
C ASP A 166 0.79 -42.97 23.82
N THR A 167 -0.26 -42.15 23.78
CA THR A 167 -0.12 -40.72 23.41
C THR A 167 0.56 -39.96 24.55
N PRO A 168 1.66 -39.23 24.29
CA PRO A 168 2.34 -38.44 25.30
C PRO A 168 1.46 -37.40 25.99
N ASP A 169 1.75 -37.14 27.27
CA ASP A 169 0.95 -36.23 28.12
C ASP A 169 0.89 -34.79 27.59
N ASP A 170 1.98 -34.30 26.98
CA ASP A 170 2.06 -32.98 26.35
C ASP A 170 1.17 -32.87 25.11
N CYS A 171 1.10 -33.90 24.27
CA CYS A 171 0.14 -34.04 23.18
C CYS A 171 -1.31 -34.01 23.68
N VAL A 172 -1.61 -34.74 24.75
CA VAL A 172 -2.95 -34.75 25.37
C VAL A 172 -3.30 -33.36 25.92
N ALA A 173 -2.37 -32.71 26.60
CA ALA A 173 -2.55 -31.35 27.13
C ALA A 173 -2.79 -30.34 25.98
N TYR A 174 -2.02 -30.43 24.91
CA TYR A 174 -2.14 -29.58 23.73
C TYR A 174 -3.52 -29.69 23.07
N ILE A 175 -4.02 -30.91 22.81
CA ILE A 175 -5.35 -31.14 22.23
C ILE A 175 -6.47 -30.62 23.15
N ARG A 176 -6.33 -30.76 24.47
CA ARG A 176 -7.30 -30.24 25.44
C ARG A 176 -7.33 -28.72 25.43
N ALA A 177 -6.17 -28.06 25.39
CA ALA A 177 -6.06 -26.61 25.30
C ALA A 177 -6.69 -26.08 23.99
N LEU A 178 -6.33 -26.64 22.84
CA LEU A 178 -6.94 -26.28 21.55
C LEU A 178 -8.46 -26.49 21.55
N THR A 179 -8.94 -27.59 22.13
CA THR A 179 -10.39 -27.86 22.23
C THR A 179 -11.09 -26.84 23.13
N ALA A 180 -10.46 -26.42 24.23
CA ALA A 180 -11.02 -25.41 25.14
C ALA A 180 -11.14 -24.04 24.46
N ILE A 181 -10.10 -23.62 23.72
CA ILE A 181 -10.11 -22.40 22.92
C ILE A 181 -11.17 -22.48 21.82
N ALA A 182 -11.15 -23.53 21.00
CA ALA A 182 -12.09 -23.72 19.88
C ALA A 182 -13.56 -23.69 20.31
N LYS A 183 -13.89 -24.24 21.48
CA LYS A 183 -15.25 -24.23 22.05
C LYS A 183 -15.59 -22.94 22.80
N GLY A 184 -14.67 -21.99 22.90
CA GLY A 184 -14.84 -20.77 23.69
C GLY A 184 -14.94 -20.99 25.19
N LYS A 185 -14.49 -22.16 25.69
CA LYS A 185 -14.40 -22.44 27.12
C LYS A 185 -13.22 -21.69 27.75
N ASP A 186 -12.15 -21.54 26.99
CA ASP A 186 -11.04 -20.65 27.35
C ASP A 186 -11.32 -19.25 26.78
N THR A 187 -11.48 -18.29 27.68
CA THR A 187 -11.69 -16.85 27.36
C THR A 187 -10.50 -15.99 27.77
N THR A 188 -9.44 -16.61 28.28
CA THR A 188 -8.25 -15.94 28.81
C THR A 188 -7.06 -15.99 27.86
N SER A 189 -6.96 -17.06 27.07
CA SER A 189 -5.90 -17.19 26.07
C SER A 189 -6.02 -16.16 24.97
N THR A 190 -4.89 -15.52 24.64
CA THR A 190 -4.76 -14.55 23.55
C THR A 190 -3.98 -15.11 22.35
N ALA A 191 -3.45 -16.33 22.48
CA ALA A 191 -2.71 -17.04 21.45
C ALA A 191 -2.96 -18.54 21.57
N LEU A 192 -2.58 -19.31 20.53
CA LEU A 192 -2.60 -20.76 20.59
C LEU A 192 -1.51 -21.28 21.53
N PRO A 193 -1.71 -22.43 22.18
CA PRO A 193 -0.64 -23.12 22.89
C PRO A 193 0.50 -23.48 21.93
N GLU A 194 1.71 -23.59 22.46
CA GLU A 194 2.86 -24.07 21.70
C GLU A 194 2.68 -25.56 21.35
N ALA A 195 3.03 -25.93 20.12
CA ALA A 195 2.90 -27.30 19.66
C ALA A 195 4.03 -28.17 20.25
N PRO A 196 3.71 -29.39 20.73
CA PRO A 196 4.71 -30.42 21.04
C PRO A 196 5.66 -30.68 19.86
N ALA A 197 6.93 -31.00 20.17
CA ALA A 197 7.99 -31.13 19.16
C ALA A 197 7.73 -32.25 18.14
N ASP A 198 7.03 -33.30 18.57
CA ASP A 198 6.58 -34.43 17.75
C ASP A 198 5.43 -34.10 16.78
N LEU A 199 4.73 -32.97 16.99
CA LEU A 199 3.68 -32.47 16.08
C LEU A 199 4.18 -31.36 15.14
N ASN A 200 5.37 -30.82 15.39
CA ASN A 200 6.00 -29.78 14.57
C ASN A 200 7.41 -30.20 14.13
N PRO A 201 7.53 -31.21 13.22
CA PRO A 201 8.83 -31.59 12.71
C PRO A 201 9.40 -30.44 11.87
N SER A 202 10.57 -29.95 12.28
CA SER A 202 11.40 -28.96 11.58
C SER A 202 11.70 -29.35 10.14
#